data_AF-A0A1E4SUV9-F1
#
_entry.id   AF-A0A1E4SUV9-F1
#
_cell.length_a   1.000
_cell.length_b   1.000
_cell.length_c   1.000
_cell.angle_alpha   90.00
_cell.angle_beta   90.00
_cell.angle_gamma   90.00
#
_symmetry.space_group_name_H-M   'P 1'
#
loop_
_entity.id
_entity.type
_entity.pdbx_description
1 polymer ?
#
loop_
_entity_poly.entity_id
_entity_poly.type
_entity_poly.pdbx_seq_one_letter_code
_entity_poly.pdbx_strand_id
1 'polypeptide(L)'
;MVVPTGRIIRIAKSAKLTFGLLVVLLVVLLRGSRSGTPQLDEELDSPQLASSSDKLAKALADQSRLNVHVKKFAIDNDDDNDDDDEIDIPPLISTKWFKGMKKSALECPDYVEYSKTRHLPFSEGSLKLPFMRPEANCRTFVSSVVEKIILDMNERLADPDLARLFENAFPNTLDTTILWFDPEDSDTQTPRTFISTGDIHAEWLRDSARQLSVYQPFTKHDKDLQTMIKGAIIQQAIYITKAPYCNAFQPPEKSGIVKRPSSIDFVSPRPPWLYAFECKWELDSLASFLTLTNEYYENTLDSTIFTNGIWQKAFDTIMIVLRRQSSPTFDEDGNLLPFYYTFQRDTRSGTETLPLSGSGNPVNGGTGLIRSSFRPSDDACIYQLFIPANAQLSTELKTLSKTLLHLKDEERGEIAGSYADKIRKGIQDHAIVNHPTYGKVYAYEIDGYGGLNMMDDANLPSLLSLPDMGFISQDDEIYQNTRKMILSVPGNPYYLKGSHFEGIGGPHVGLRNAWPMSLLLRIRTSDNDDEILSALKSVLTSTGGLGLLHETVDVTTGGGRYTRQWFSWCNSEFGKTILDLAARKPELIFKKGHQEPYVFNG
;
A
#
# COMPACT_ATOMS: atom_id res chain seq x y z
N MET A 1 -5.50 73.21 -8.24
CA MET A 1 -5.96 71.84 -7.92
C MET A 1 -4.82 71.12 -7.23
N VAL A 2 -5.00 70.84 -5.95
CA VAL A 2 -4.06 70.17 -5.06
C VAL A 2 -4.36 68.68 -5.09
N VAL A 3 -3.34 67.84 -5.34
CA VAL A 3 -3.44 66.37 -5.24
C VAL A 3 -2.65 65.92 -4.00
N PRO A 4 -3.17 65.05 -3.12
CA PRO A 4 -2.60 64.83 -1.80
C PRO A 4 -1.55 63.71 -1.78
N THR A 5 -0.43 64.01 -1.13
CA THR A 5 0.61 63.10 -0.65
C THR A 5 0.09 62.26 0.53
N GLY A 6 -0.15 60.96 0.32
CA GLY A 6 -0.67 60.09 1.38
C GLY A 6 -0.41 58.58 1.26
N ARG A 7 0.46 58.11 0.35
CA ARG A 7 0.71 56.67 0.16
C ARG A 7 2.16 56.19 0.09
N ILE A 8 3.15 57.06 0.28
CA ILE A 8 4.58 56.66 0.17
C ILE A 8 5.24 56.34 1.53
N ILE A 9 4.60 56.66 2.66
CA ILE A 9 5.22 56.47 4.00
C ILE A 9 4.99 55.06 4.60
N ARG A 10 4.02 54.28 4.12
CA ARG A 10 3.76 52.92 4.65
C ARG A 10 4.60 51.81 4.00
N ILE A 11 5.13 52.01 2.79
CA ILE A 11 5.97 51.01 2.11
C ILE A 11 7.42 51.04 2.64
N ALA A 12 7.90 52.22 3.08
CA ALA A 12 9.26 52.37 3.63
C ALA A 12 9.44 51.79 5.05
N LYS A 13 8.35 51.62 5.84
CA LYS A 13 8.42 51.03 7.20
C LYS A 13 8.44 49.51 7.18
N SER A 14 7.69 48.85 6.28
CA SER A 14 7.71 47.39 6.15
C SER A 14 9.04 46.89 5.57
N ALA A 15 9.64 47.58 4.60
CA ALA A 15 10.94 47.19 4.04
C ALA A 15 12.09 47.24 5.06
N LYS A 16 12.07 48.19 6.01
CA LYS A 16 13.07 48.27 7.10
C LYS A 16 12.92 47.16 8.12
N LEU A 17 11.70 46.71 8.40
CA LEU A 17 11.43 45.61 9.33
C LEU A 17 11.85 44.26 8.72
N THR A 18 11.58 44.05 7.44
CA THR A 18 11.97 42.83 6.71
C THR A 18 13.49 42.76 6.51
N PHE A 19 14.16 43.90 6.26
CA PHE A 19 15.62 43.96 6.18
C PHE A 19 16.29 43.72 7.53
N GLY A 20 15.72 44.25 8.63
CA GLY A 20 16.21 43.99 9.99
C GLY A 20 16.09 42.52 10.40
N LEU A 21 14.99 41.84 10.05
CA LEU A 21 14.80 40.42 10.33
C LEU A 21 15.77 39.53 9.52
N LEU A 22 16.04 39.89 8.27
CA LEU A 22 17.00 39.18 7.40
C LEU A 22 18.43 39.31 7.92
N VAL A 23 18.83 40.48 8.43
CA VAL A 23 20.16 40.69 9.02
C VAL A 23 20.32 39.90 10.32
N VAL A 24 19.29 39.82 11.17
CA VAL A 24 19.33 39.01 12.40
C VAL A 24 19.40 37.51 12.08
N LEU A 25 18.63 37.03 11.09
CA LEU A 25 18.71 35.63 10.66
C LEU A 25 20.08 35.28 10.07
N LEU A 26 20.69 36.19 9.30
CA LEU A 26 22.02 36.02 8.73
C LEU A 26 23.11 35.99 9.83
N VAL A 27 22.98 36.81 10.87
CA VAL A 27 23.91 36.83 12.01
C VAL A 27 23.79 35.57 12.87
N VAL A 28 22.59 35.03 13.04
CA VAL A 28 22.38 33.75 13.74
C VAL A 28 22.92 32.57 12.93
N LEU A 29 22.74 32.58 11.60
CA LEU A 29 23.30 31.55 10.72
C LEU A 29 24.83 31.62 10.61
N LEU A 30 25.41 32.81 10.65
CA LEU A 30 26.86 33.01 10.65
C LEU A 30 27.53 32.72 12.01
N ARG A 31 26.80 32.81 13.13
CA ARG A 31 27.27 32.37 14.45
C ARG A 31 27.20 30.85 14.66
N GLY A 32 26.34 30.14 13.91
CA GLY A 32 26.25 28.67 13.96
C GLY A 32 27.30 27.93 13.13
N SER A 33 28.06 28.62 12.28
CA SER A 33 29.06 28.04 11.41
C SER A 33 30.37 28.82 11.47
N ARG A 34 31.22 28.49 12.45
CA ARG A 34 32.68 28.70 12.42
C ARG A 34 33.34 28.03 13.62
N SER A 35 33.80 26.80 13.40
CA SER A 35 35.01 26.29 14.05
C SER A 35 36.21 26.71 13.18
N GLY A 36 37.14 27.48 13.75
CA GLY A 36 38.47 27.66 13.17
C GLY A 36 38.88 29.10 12.84
N THR A 37 39.80 29.61 13.67
CA THR A 37 40.82 30.67 13.47
C THR A 37 40.48 32.14 13.78
N PRO A 38 41.44 32.89 14.37
CA PRO A 38 41.19 34.11 15.12
C PRO A 38 41.70 35.37 14.41
N GLN A 39 40.85 36.37 14.23
CA GLN A 39 41.20 37.79 14.19
C GLN A 39 39.93 38.62 13.95
N LEU A 40 39.88 39.80 14.56
CA LEU A 40 38.84 40.84 14.52
C LEU A 40 37.87 40.82 15.70
N ASP A 41 38.44 41.06 16.89
CA ASP A 41 37.77 41.84 17.93
C ASP A 41 37.99 43.33 17.61
N GLU A 42 36.92 44.08 17.35
CA GLU A 42 36.65 45.42 17.89
C GLU A 42 35.34 45.97 17.32
N GLU A 43 34.58 46.66 18.18
CA GLU A 43 33.29 47.32 17.95
C GLU A 43 32.05 46.43 17.80
N LEU A 44 31.33 46.21 18.91
CA LEU A 44 29.87 46.30 19.02
C LEU A 44 29.43 45.99 20.46
N ASP A 45 29.72 46.91 21.38
CA ASP A 45 29.21 46.85 22.76
C ASP A 45 28.19 47.99 22.94
N SER A 46 26.89 47.65 23.02
CA SER A 46 25.86 48.62 23.42
C SER A 46 24.78 47.97 24.30
N PRO A 47 24.40 48.57 25.45
CA PRO A 47 23.56 47.91 26.46
C PRO A 47 22.06 47.81 26.15
N GLN A 48 21.60 48.21 24.96
CA GLN A 48 20.16 48.32 24.67
C GLN A 48 19.51 47.02 24.17
N LEU A 49 20.28 46.05 23.66
CA LEU A 49 19.74 44.80 23.08
C LEU A 49 19.43 43.69 24.09
N ALA A 50 20.11 43.66 25.25
CA ALA A 50 19.85 42.64 26.28
C ALA A 50 18.46 42.80 26.93
N SER A 51 18.03 44.04 27.18
CA SER A 51 16.77 44.34 27.90
C SER A 51 15.48 43.98 27.15
N SER A 52 15.57 43.79 25.83
CA SER A 52 14.40 43.45 25.00
C SER A 52 14.18 41.94 24.88
N SER A 53 15.24 41.14 25.07
CA SER A 53 15.14 39.67 25.04
C SER A 53 14.48 39.10 26.30
N ASP A 54 14.81 39.64 27.48
CA ASP A 54 14.22 39.22 28.75
C ASP A 54 12.74 39.59 28.88
N LYS A 55 12.32 40.71 28.28
CA LYS A 55 10.90 41.12 28.27
C LYS A 55 10.04 40.21 27.39
N LEU A 56 10.60 39.66 26.30
CA LEU A 56 9.89 38.75 25.40
C LEU A 56 9.77 37.34 26.01
N ALA A 57 10.83 36.86 26.69
CA ALA A 57 10.82 35.59 27.40
C ALA A 57 9.81 35.57 28.57
N LYS A 58 9.66 36.69 29.28
CA LYS A 58 8.70 36.82 30.38
C LYS A 58 7.24 36.88 29.91
N ALA A 59 6.98 37.52 28.77
CA ALA A 59 5.64 37.58 28.17
C ALA A 59 5.15 36.21 27.66
N LEU A 60 6.06 35.34 27.19
CA LEU A 60 5.73 33.98 26.75
C LEU A 60 5.47 33.02 27.93
N ALA A 61 6.16 33.22 29.06
CA ALA A 61 5.97 32.41 30.27
C ALA A 61 4.65 32.71 31.02
N ASP A 62 4.13 33.93 30.91
CA ASP A 62 2.85 34.31 31.53
C ASP A 62 1.64 33.86 30.70
N GLN A 63 1.81 33.58 29.40
CA GLN A 63 0.73 33.07 28.52
C GLN A 63 0.48 31.56 28.70
N SER A 64 1.44 30.79 29.21
CA SER A 64 1.31 29.35 29.49
C SER A 64 0.66 29.02 30.85
N ARG A 65 0.31 30.02 31.67
CA ARG A 65 -0.29 29.83 33.00
C ARG A 65 -1.82 30.04 33.08
N LEU A 66 -2.45 30.38 31.96
CA LEU A 66 -3.90 30.57 31.85
C LEU A 66 -4.50 29.49 30.95
N ASN A 67 -4.59 28.26 31.44
CA ASN A 67 -5.59 27.25 31.06
C ASN A 67 -5.40 25.98 31.89
N VAL A 68 -5.74 26.05 33.18
CA VAL A 68 -6.05 24.88 34.00
C VAL A 68 -7.31 25.20 34.81
N HIS A 69 -8.44 24.67 34.38
CA HIS A 69 -9.66 24.57 35.18
C HIS A 69 -10.06 23.10 35.20
N VAL A 70 -9.53 22.37 36.19
CA VAL A 70 -9.94 21.01 36.49
C VAL A 70 -11.17 21.09 37.39
N LYS A 71 -12.33 20.66 36.89
CA LYS A 71 -13.51 20.40 37.72
C LYS A 71 -13.27 19.11 38.50
N LYS A 72 -13.16 19.25 39.82
CA LYS A 72 -13.22 18.17 40.80
C LYS A 72 -14.65 17.64 40.87
N PHE A 73 -14.88 16.38 40.50
CA PHE A 73 -16.04 15.63 40.96
C PHE A 73 -15.63 14.82 42.18
N ALA A 74 -16.41 14.94 43.25
CA ALA A 74 -16.27 14.20 44.48
C ALA A 74 -16.80 12.77 44.28
N ILE A 75 -16.07 11.79 44.81
CA ILE A 75 -16.49 10.40 44.96
C ILE A 75 -16.82 10.23 46.44
N ASP A 76 -18.09 9.97 46.74
CA ASP A 76 -18.51 9.32 47.97
C ASP A 76 -18.56 7.81 47.71
N ASN A 77 -18.01 7.04 48.64
CA ASN A 77 -18.08 5.59 48.70
C ASN A 77 -19.48 5.13 49.09
N ASP A 78 -19.94 3.99 48.56
CA ASP A 78 -20.27 2.81 49.37
C ASP A 78 -20.70 1.63 48.47
N ASP A 79 -20.08 0.47 48.78
CA ASP A 79 -20.51 -0.94 48.64
C ASP A 79 -21.34 -1.41 47.42
N ASP A 80 -20.75 -2.29 46.60
CA ASP A 80 -20.94 -3.76 46.73
C ASP A 80 -20.13 -4.53 45.66
N ASN A 81 -19.64 -5.70 46.06
CA ASN A 81 -18.82 -6.63 45.27
C ASN A 81 -19.58 -7.20 44.05
N ASP A 82 -18.88 -7.31 42.91
CA ASP A 82 -18.80 -8.53 42.11
C ASP A 82 -17.63 -8.41 41.11
N ASP A 83 -16.71 -9.38 41.19
CA ASP A 83 -15.52 -9.52 40.33
C ASP A 83 -15.95 -10.00 38.93
N ASP A 84 -15.87 -9.11 37.93
CA ASP A 84 -15.64 -9.43 36.53
C ASP A 84 -14.80 -8.27 35.95
N ASP A 85 -13.51 -8.50 35.70
CA ASP A 85 -12.59 -7.54 35.07
C ASP A 85 -13.00 -7.33 33.60
N GLU A 86 -14.07 -6.55 33.38
CA GLU A 86 -14.46 -6.05 32.06
C GLU A 86 -13.53 -4.88 31.70
N ILE A 87 -12.63 -5.13 30.74
CA ILE A 87 -11.77 -4.08 30.16
C ILE A 87 -12.66 -2.92 29.70
N ASP A 88 -12.45 -1.73 30.26
CA ASP A 88 -13.21 -0.51 29.96
C ASP A 88 -12.92 -0.06 28.51
N ILE A 89 -13.64 -0.64 27.55
CA ILE A 89 -13.58 -0.26 26.14
C ILE A 89 -14.23 1.13 26.04
N PRO A 90 -13.54 2.18 25.54
CA PRO A 90 -14.14 3.48 25.31
C PRO A 90 -15.44 3.32 24.51
N PRO A 91 -16.51 4.09 24.81
CA PRO A 91 -17.79 3.90 24.16
C PRO A 91 -17.61 3.95 22.65
N LEU A 92 -17.82 2.78 22.01
CA LEU A 92 -17.78 2.58 20.57
C LEU A 92 -18.61 3.70 19.93
N ILE A 93 -17.94 4.61 19.23
CA ILE A 93 -18.62 5.62 18.45
C ILE A 93 -19.43 4.86 17.41
N SER A 94 -20.75 4.78 17.62
CA SER A 94 -21.70 4.26 16.65
C SER A 94 -21.46 4.95 15.31
N THR A 95 -20.94 4.20 14.34
CA THR A 95 -20.77 4.64 12.96
C THR A 95 -22.14 4.68 12.31
N LYS A 96 -22.88 5.77 12.52
CA LYS A 96 -23.99 6.12 11.63
C LYS A 96 -23.38 6.40 10.24
N TRP A 97 -23.42 5.36 9.43
CA TRP A 97 -22.93 5.14 8.07
C TRP A 97 -22.62 6.41 7.26
N PHE A 98 -21.34 6.57 6.92
CA PHE A 98 -20.77 7.76 6.30
C PHE A 98 -21.07 7.82 4.79
N LYS A 99 -21.95 8.74 4.37
CA LYS A 99 -22.23 9.07 2.96
C LYS A 99 -21.40 10.27 2.46
N GLY A 100 -20.07 10.14 2.50
CA GLY A 100 -19.11 11.18 2.10
C GLY A 100 -18.79 12.21 3.21
N MET A 101 -17.78 13.07 2.97
CA MET A 101 -17.15 13.97 3.96
C MET A 101 -18.13 14.50 5.01
N LYS A 102 -17.95 14.07 6.28
CA LYS A 102 -18.69 14.53 7.47
C LYS A 102 -18.86 16.05 7.43
N LYS A 103 -20.04 16.52 6.99
CA LYS A 103 -20.47 17.91 7.16
C LYS A 103 -20.98 18.09 8.59
N SER A 104 -20.07 18.15 9.57
CA SER A 104 -20.13 19.05 10.75
C SER A 104 -19.21 18.60 11.90
N ALA A 105 -18.44 19.57 12.42
CA ALA A 105 -18.06 19.78 13.83
C ALA A 105 -16.63 19.45 14.34
N LEU A 106 -15.71 18.96 13.51
CA LEU A 106 -14.25 19.15 13.67
C LEU A 106 -13.62 18.96 12.28
N GLU A 107 -12.76 19.88 11.83
CA GLU A 107 -12.03 19.72 10.58
C GLU A 107 -11.01 18.58 10.74
N CYS A 108 -11.37 17.38 10.31
CA CYS A 108 -10.43 16.28 10.22
C CYS A 108 -9.28 16.68 9.29
N PRO A 109 -8.01 16.57 9.73
CA PRO A 109 -6.88 16.95 8.90
C PRO A 109 -6.79 16.05 7.67
N ASP A 110 -6.31 16.62 6.56
CA ASP A 110 -5.90 15.83 5.40
C ASP A 110 -4.78 14.86 5.82
N TYR A 111 -4.98 13.56 5.60
CA TYR A 111 -4.04 12.55 6.10
C TYR A 111 -2.68 12.58 5.37
N VAL A 112 -2.64 13.10 4.14
CA VAL A 112 -1.37 13.35 3.42
C VAL A 112 -0.54 14.38 4.16
N GLU A 113 -1.15 15.43 4.69
CA GLU A 113 -0.43 16.41 5.51
C GLU A 113 -0.17 15.90 6.94
N TYR A 114 -1.13 15.18 7.52
CA TYR A 114 -1.00 14.60 8.86
C TYR A 114 0.18 13.62 8.96
N SER A 115 0.34 12.74 7.97
CA SER A 115 1.39 11.70 7.95
C SER A 115 2.83 12.25 7.81
N LYS A 116 3.00 13.55 7.51
CA LYS A 116 4.32 14.19 7.38
C LYS A 116 4.94 14.61 8.71
N THR A 117 4.16 14.64 9.79
CA THR A 117 4.62 15.16 11.09
C THR A 117 4.46 14.12 12.19
N ARG A 118 5.34 14.18 13.19
CA ARG A 118 5.32 13.25 14.31
C ARG A 118 4.30 13.71 15.35
N HIS A 119 3.41 12.82 15.78
CA HIS A 119 2.38 13.11 16.79
C HIS A 119 2.61 12.35 18.10
N LEU A 120 2.22 12.99 19.20
CA LEU A 120 2.18 12.37 20.52
C LEU A 120 0.95 11.45 20.65
N PRO A 121 0.99 10.43 21.53
CA PRO A 121 2.14 10.01 22.33
C PRO A 121 3.18 9.22 21.52
N PHE A 122 4.46 9.33 21.89
CA PHE A 122 5.52 8.48 21.35
C PHE A 122 5.50 7.09 22.02
N SER A 123 5.93 6.06 21.30
CA SER A 123 6.22 4.74 21.89
C SER A 123 7.30 4.84 22.97
N GLU A 124 7.30 3.86 23.88
CA GLU A 124 8.30 3.78 24.95
C GLU A 124 9.63 3.19 24.50
N GLY A 125 9.68 2.59 23.31
CA GLY A 125 10.87 1.97 22.73
C GLY A 125 11.99 2.96 22.39
N SER A 126 13.06 2.44 21.79
CA SER A 126 14.27 3.22 21.47
C SER A 126 14.08 4.19 20.31
N LEU A 127 13.19 3.87 19.38
CA LEU A 127 12.92 4.67 18.18
C LEU A 127 11.94 5.81 18.45
N LYS A 128 11.14 5.73 19.54
CA LYS A 128 10.13 6.73 19.91
C LYS A 128 9.20 7.02 18.72
N LEU A 129 8.69 5.96 18.09
CA LEU A 129 7.76 6.07 16.98
C LEU A 129 6.50 6.84 17.41
N PRO A 130 6.04 7.81 16.59
CA PRO A 130 4.85 8.59 16.90
C PRO A 130 3.57 7.77 16.74
N PHE A 131 2.49 8.26 17.32
CA PHE A 131 1.14 7.82 16.98
C PHE A 131 0.75 8.39 15.61
N MET A 132 0.21 7.55 14.72
CA MET A 132 -0.13 7.95 13.35
C MET A 132 -1.56 7.62 12.94
N ARG A 133 -2.39 7.12 13.83
CA ARG A 133 -3.81 6.94 13.52
C ARG A 133 -4.54 8.29 13.59
N PRO A 134 -5.49 8.57 12.70
CA PRO A 134 -6.39 9.69 12.87
C PRO A 134 -7.14 9.62 14.21
N GLU A 135 -7.56 10.79 14.69
CA GLU A 135 -8.53 10.90 15.77
C GLU A 135 -9.75 10.00 15.49
N ALA A 136 -10.33 9.41 16.53
CA ALA A 136 -11.35 8.37 16.37
C ALA A 136 -12.55 8.81 15.51
N ASN A 137 -12.94 10.09 15.60
CA ASN A 137 -14.02 10.66 14.80
C ASN A 137 -13.64 10.94 13.33
N CYS A 138 -12.35 10.89 12.98
CA CYS A 138 -11.81 11.14 11.65
C CYS A 138 -11.46 9.86 10.88
N ARG A 139 -11.54 8.69 11.52
CA ARG A 139 -11.35 7.39 10.87
C ARG A 139 -12.45 7.13 9.85
N THR A 140 -12.09 6.67 8.65
CA THR A 140 -13.03 6.51 7.52
C THR A 140 -13.93 5.28 7.65
N PHE A 141 -13.45 4.25 8.33
CA PHE A 141 -14.19 3.04 8.68
C PHE A 141 -13.63 2.50 10.00
N VAL A 142 -14.49 1.93 10.85
CA VAL A 142 -14.09 1.35 12.14
C VAL A 142 -14.65 -0.07 12.24
N SER A 143 -13.78 -1.01 12.60
CA SER A 143 -14.15 -2.39 12.89
C SER A 143 -13.82 -2.67 14.36
N SER A 144 -14.82 -3.09 15.13
CA SER A 144 -14.62 -3.40 16.56
C SER A 144 -13.68 -4.59 16.75
N VAL A 145 -13.71 -5.56 15.84
CA VAL A 145 -12.79 -6.70 15.81
C VAL A 145 -11.35 -6.25 15.58
N VAL A 146 -11.12 -5.33 14.63
CA VAL A 146 -9.79 -4.77 14.39
C VAL A 146 -9.26 -4.01 15.60
N GLU A 147 -10.08 -3.22 16.29
CA GLU A 147 -9.66 -2.55 17.52
C GLU A 147 -9.28 -3.55 18.63
N LYS A 148 -10.05 -4.64 18.81
CA LYS A 148 -9.70 -5.70 19.77
C LYS A 148 -8.36 -6.35 19.46
N ILE A 149 -8.12 -6.71 18.19
CA ILE A 149 -6.85 -7.30 17.75
C ILE A 149 -5.68 -6.35 18.04
N ILE A 150 -5.85 -5.04 17.84
CA ILE A 150 -4.83 -4.05 18.16
C ILE A 150 -4.51 -4.07 19.65
N LEU A 151 -5.52 -4.12 20.52
CA LEU A 151 -5.33 -4.21 21.97
C LEU A 151 -4.58 -5.50 22.36
N ASP A 152 -5.08 -6.66 21.91
CA ASP A 152 -4.46 -7.96 22.18
C ASP A 152 -2.98 -7.98 21.77
N MET A 153 -2.69 -7.50 20.56
CA MET A 153 -1.33 -7.49 20.02
C MET A 153 -0.43 -6.52 20.77
N ASN A 154 -0.92 -5.33 21.12
CA ASN A 154 -0.16 -4.36 21.90
C ASN A 154 0.19 -4.86 23.31
N GLU A 155 -0.68 -5.66 23.93
CA GLU A 155 -0.39 -6.29 25.21
C GLU A 155 0.70 -7.37 25.10
N ARG A 156 0.73 -8.10 23.98
CA ARG A 156 1.63 -9.26 23.77
C ARG A 156 2.98 -8.91 23.18
N LEU A 157 3.06 -7.93 22.28
CA LEU A 157 4.29 -7.56 21.56
C LEU A 157 5.39 -7.09 22.51
N ALA A 158 6.58 -7.66 22.39
CA ALA A 158 7.70 -7.41 23.30
C ALA A 158 8.36 -6.04 23.09
N ASP A 159 8.50 -5.62 21.83
CA ASP A 159 9.09 -4.34 21.47
C ASP A 159 8.00 -3.26 21.38
N PRO A 160 8.02 -2.21 22.23
CA PRO A 160 7.04 -1.13 22.18
C PRO A 160 7.04 -0.33 20.87
N ASP A 161 8.17 -0.26 20.16
CA ASP A 161 8.21 0.36 18.83
C ASP A 161 7.49 -0.52 17.80
N LEU A 162 7.66 -1.85 17.88
CA LEU A 162 6.95 -2.79 17.03
C LEU A 162 5.43 -2.73 17.27
N ALA A 163 5.01 -2.68 18.55
CA ALA A 163 3.61 -2.49 18.93
C ALA A 163 3.04 -1.20 18.35
N ARG A 164 3.75 -0.07 18.49
CA ARG A 164 3.31 1.21 17.92
C ARG A 164 3.20 1.16 16.39
N LEU A 165 4.17 0.55 15.71
CA LEU A 165 4.12 0.42 14.26
C LEU A 165 2.95 -0.46 13.81
N PHE A 166 2.68 -1.56 14.53
CA PHE A 166 1.52 -2.42 14.27
C PHE A 166 0.21 -1.66 14.45
N GLU A 167 0.04 -0.95 15.58
CA GLU A 167 -1.13 -0.13 15.85
C GLU A 167 -1.34 0.96 14.80
N ASN A 168 -0.27 1.57 14.28
CA ASN A 168 -0.38 2.59 13.23
C ASN A 168 -0.72 1.98 11.86
N ALA A 169 -0.10 0.85 11.51
CA ALA A 169 -0.11 0.29 10.16
C ALA A 169 -1.29 -0.66 9.92
N PHE A 170 -1.60 -1.54 10.87
CA PHE A 170 -2.63 -2.57 10.71
C PHE A 170 -4.02 -1.99 10.40
N PRO A 171 -4.55 -0.96 11.09
CA PRO A 171 -5.84 -0.37 10.75
C PRO A 171 -5.75 0.74 9.67
N ASN A 172 -4.56 1.03 9.13
CA ASN A 172 -4.36 2.24 8.34
C ASN A 172 -5.32 2.35 7.14
N THR A 173 -5.56 1.25 6.42
CA THR A 173 -6.54 1.23 5.32
C THR A 173 -7.94 1.61 5.79
N LEU A 174 -8.43 1.02 6.88
CA LEU A 174 -9.76 1.33 7.42
C LEU A 174 -9.84 2.77 7.93
N ASP A 175 -8.79 3.22 8.59
CA ASP A 175 -8.72 4.54 9.19
C ASP A 175 -8.70 5.65 8.12
N THR A 176 -8.12 5.41 6.93
CA THR A 176 -7.72 6.52 6.04
C THR A 176 -8.11 6.39 4.56
N THR A 177 -8.44 5.20 4.07
CA THR A 177 -8.63 4.97 2.62
C THR A 177 -10.04 4.58 2.19
N ILE A 178 -10.95 4.29 3.12
CA ILE A 178 -12.35 3.97 2.79
C ILE A 178 -13.11 5.27 2.52
N LEU A 179 -12.82 5.92 1.38
CA LEU A 179 -13.31 7.27 1.12
C LEU A 179 -14.82 7.32 0.84
N TRP A 180 -15.42 6.20 0.41
CA TRP A 180 -16.86 6.09 0.24
C TRP A 180 -17.35 4.65 0.44
N PHE A 181 -18.44 4.50 1.18
CA PHE A 181 -19.12 3.23 1.41
C PHE A 181 -20.62 3.46 1.42
N ASP A 182 -21.35 2.73 0.57
CA ASP A 182 -22.80 2.67 0.56
C ASP A 182 -23.22 1.21 0.82
N PRO A 183 -23.72 0.86 2.02
CA PRO A 183 -24.04 -0.53 2.37
C PRO A 183 -25.23 -1.09 1.56
N GLU A 184 -26.06 -0.22 1.00
CA GLU A 184 -27.30 -0.58 0.28
C GLU A 184 -27.48 0.35 -0.93
N ASP A 185 -26.55 0.31 -1.89
CA ASP A 185 -26.63 1.17 -3.07
C ASP A 185 -27.88 0.81 -3.90
N SER A 186 -28.72 1.82 -4.11
CA SER A 186 -30.01 1.67 -4.78
C SER A 186 -29.92 1.16 -6.22
N ASP A 187 -28.79 1.39 -6.91
CA ASP A 187 -28.66 1.05 -8.33
C ASP A 187 -28.26 -0.42 -8.50
N THR A 188 -27.44 -0.93 -7.58
CA THR A 188 -26.92 -2.29 -7.62
C THR A 188 -27.67 -3.25 -6.71
N GLN A 189 -28.47 -2.72 -5.76
CA GLN A 189 -29.11 -3.48 -4.67
C GLN A 189 -28.09 -4.29 -3.85
N THR A 190 -26.85 -3.82 -3.82
CA THR A 190 -25.72 -4.43 -3.12
C THR A 190 -24.83 -3.36 -2.53
N PRO A 191 -24.01 -3.66 -1.52
CA PRO A 191 -23.04 -2.70 -1.02
C PRO A 191 -22.05 -2.29 -2.12
N ARG A 192 -21.50 -1.08 -1.99
CA ARG A 192 -20.41 -0.57 -2.81
C ARG A 192 -19.41 0.20 -1.97
N THR A 193 -18.13 -0.06 -2.19
CA THR A 193 -17.04 0.56 -1.44
C THR A 193 -15.99 1.06 -2.42
N PHE A 194 -15.55 2.30 -2.26
CA PHE A 194 -14.43 2.87 -2.99
C PHE A 194 -13.26 3.07 -2.05
N ILE A 195 -12.10 2.53 -2.44
CA ILE A 195 -10.90 2.49 -1.60
C ILE A 195 -9.76 3.17 -2.35
N SER A 196 -9.21 4.25 -1.77
CA SER A 196 -8.05 4.90 -2.36
C SER A 196 -6.75 4.17 -2.05
N THR A 197 -5.72 4.36 -2.87
CA THR A 197 -4.36 3.85 -2.59
C THR A 197 -3.69 4.58 -1.42
N GLY A 198 -4.26 5.72 -1.00
CA GLY A 198 -3.77 6.61 0.03
C GLY A 198 -3.72 8.05 -0.46
N ASP A 199 -2.53 8.54 -0.74
CA ASP A 199 -2.20 9.90 -1.18
C ASP A 199 -2.79 10.30 -2.55
N ILE A 200 -3.36 9.37 -3.30
CA ILE A 200 -4.05 9.59 -4.57
C ILE A 200 -5.51 9.17 -4.44
N HIS A 201 -6.45 10.06 -4.77
CA HIS A 201 -7.90 9.77 -4.75
C HIS A 201 -8.34 8.96 -5.99
N ALA A 202 -7.71 7.81 -6.19
CA ALA A 202 -8.04 6.83 -7.21
C ALA A 202 -7.85 5.43 -6.62
N GLU A 203 -8.57 4.46 -7.18
CA GLU A 203 -8.55 3.07 -6.75
C GLU A 203 -7.80 2.23 -7.77
N TRP A 204 -6.68 1.64 -7.36
CA TRP A 204 -6.04 0.55 -8.08
C TRP A 204 -6.68 -0.77 -7.65
N LEU A 205 -7.03 -1.63 -8.61
CA LEU A 205 -7.64 -2.94 -8.31
C LEU A 205 -6.70 -3.81 -7.45
N ARG A 206 -5.39 -3.75 -7.75
CA ARG A 206 -4.33 -4.40 -6.99
C ARG A 206 -4.26 -3.88 -5.55
N ASP A 207 -4.04 -2.57 -5.40
CA ASP A 207 -3.85 -1.95 -4.09
C ASP A 207 -5.06 -2.19 -3.19
N SER A 208 -6.28 -1.96 -3.66
CA SER A 208 -7.47 -2.13 -2.81
C SER A 208 -7.71 -3.59 -2.41
N ALA A 209 -7.37 -4.55 -3.27
CA ALA A 209 -7.39 -5.97 -2.89
C ALA A 209 -6.35 -6.29 -1.80
N ARG A 210 -5.12 -5.82 -1.96
CA ARG A 210 -4.03 -6.09 -1.00
C ARG A 210 -4.21 -5.36 0.33
N GLN A 211 -4.70 -4.13 0.30
CA GLN A 211 -5.11 -3.35 1.47
C GLN A 211 -6.14 -4.10 2.32
N LEU A 212 -7.08 -4.80 1.68
CA LEU A 212 -8.12 -5.55 2.39
C LEU A 212 -7.71 -6.95 2.84
N SER A 213 -6.67 -7.55 2.23
CA SER A 213 -6.29 -8.95 2.46
C SER A 213 -6.03 -9.29 3.94
N VAL A 214 -5.48 -8.33 4.71
CA VAL A 214 -5.18 -8.52 6.13
C VAL A 214 -6.44 -8.62 7.01
N TYR A 215 -7.58 -8.10 6.54
CA TYR A 215 -8.84 -8.10 7.30
C TYR A 215 -9.76 -9.28 6.96
N GLN A 216 -9.51 -9.98 5.85
CA GLN A 216 -10.34 -11.09 5.38
C GLN A 216 -10.59 -12.17 6.45
N PRO A 217 -9.59 -12.63 7.24
CA PRO A 217 -9.82 -13.64 8.28
C PRO A 217 -10.85 -13.23 9.35
N PHE A 218 -11.11 -11.93 9.49
CA PHE A 218 -11.94 -11.35 10.54
C PHE A 218 -13.38 -11.05 10.08
N THR A 219 -13.69 -11.17 8.78
CA THR A 219 -15.03 -10.86 8.25
C THR A 219 -16.13 -11.73 8.84
N LYS A 220 -15.81 -12.96 9.28
CA LYS A 220 -16.79 -13.84 9.96
C LYS A 220 -17.20 -13.35 11.35
N HIS A 221 -16.41 -12.44 11.95
CA HIS A 221 -16.65 -11.88 13.27
C HIS A 221 -17.16 -10.42 13.21
N ASP A 222 -17.17 -9.80 12.03
CA ASP A 222 -17.58 -8.42 11.84
C ASP A 222 -18.43 -8.27 10.57
N LYS A 223 -19.74 -8.09 10.77
CA LYS A 223 -20.71 -8.00 9.67
C LYS A 223 -20.54 -6.73 8.83
N ASP A 224 -20.08 -5.66 9.45
CA ASP A 224 -19.91 -4.37 8.79
C ASP A 224 -18.68 -4.43 7.89
N LEU A 225 -17.59 -5.01 8.42
CA LEU A 225 -16.38 -5.33 7.66
C LEU A 225 -16.68 -6.27 6.49
N GLN A 226 -17.45 -7.35 6.72
CA GLN A 226 -17.91 -8.26 5.68
C GLN A 226 -18.67 -7.51 4.57
N THR A 227 -19.59 -6.62 4.95
CA THR A 227 -20.41 -5.85 4.01
C THR A 227 -19.57 -4.86 3.21
N MET A 228 -18.60 -4.21 3.86
CA MET A 228 -17.67 -3.29 3.21
C MET A 228 -16.78 -3.99 2.18
N ILE A 229 -16.21 -5.16 2.51
CA ILE A 229 -15.38 -5.93 1.58
C ILE A 229 -16.21 -6.46 0.41
N LYS A 230 -17.45 -6.93 0.65
CA LYS A 230 -18.39 -7.26 -0.43
C LYS A 230 -18.61 -6.07 -1.36
N GLY A 231 -18.75 -4.87 -0.79
CA GLY A 231 -18.89 -3.64 -1.54
C GLY A 231 -17.67 -3.29 -2.40
N ALA A 232 -16.46 -3.61 -1.94
CA ALA A 232 -15.24 -3.44 -2.73
C ALA A 232 -15.24 -4.38 -3.94
N ILE A 233 -15.60 -5.65 -3.76
CA ILE A 233 -15.71 -6.63 -4.87
C ILE A 233 -16.71 -6.15 -5.92
N ILE A 234 -17.90 -5.71 -5.51
CA ILE A 234 -18.92 -5.21 -6.45
C ILE A 234 -18.43 -3.96 -7.18
N GLN A 235 -17.77 -3.04 -6.48
CA GLN A 235 -17.24 -1.83 -7.09
C GLN A 235 -16.13 -2.14 -8.12
N GLN A 236 -15.21 -3.05 -7.79
CA GLN A 236 -14.20 -3.55 -8.74
C GLN A 236 -14.83 -4.27 -9.95
N ALA A 237 -15.88 -5.06 -9.75
CA ALA A 237 -16.60 -5.73 -10.85
C ALA A 237 -17.21 -4.73 -11.84
N ILE A 238 -17.75 -3.60 -11.36
CA ILE A 238 -18.25 -2.50 -12.21
C ILE A 238 -17.10 -1.89 -13.02
N TYR A 239 -15.95 -1.66 -12.38
CA TYR A 239 -14.77 -1.10 -13.02
C TYR A 239 -14.24 -1.99 -14.15
N ILE A 240 -14.04 -3.27 -13.87
CA ILE A 240 -13.60 -4.28 -14.84
C ILE A 240 -14.55 -4.35 -16.04
N THR A 241 -15.86 -4.36 -15.79
CA THR A 241 -16.87 -4.39 -16.86
C THR A 241 -16.79 -3.18 -17.79
N LYS A 242 -16.43 -2.01 -17.27
CA LYS A 242 -16.38 -0.76 -18.04
C LYS A 242 -15.05 -0.56 -18.77
N ALA A 243 -13.94 -0.95 -18.14
CA ALA A 243 -12.61 -0.66 -18.63
C ALA A 243 -11.62 -1.74 -18.16
N PRO A 244 -11.68 -2.95 -18.76
CA PRO A 244 -10.95 -4.12 -18.27
C PRO A 244 -9.44 -4.08 -18.52
N TYR A 245 -8.95 -3.11 -19.29
CA TYR A 245 -7.52 -2.89 -19.55
C TYR A 245 -6.91 -1.79 -18.66
N CYS A 246 -7.66 -1.33 -17.65
CA CYS A 246 -7.24 -0.24 -16.79
C CYS A 246 -6.91 -0.74 -15.40
N ASN A 247 -5.77 -0.30 -14.87
CA ASN A 247 -5.27 -0.61 -13.53
C ASN A 247 -5.96 0.26 -12.46
N ALA A 248 -6.27 1.52 -12.80
CA ALA A 248 -6.75 2.51 -11.84
C ALA A 248 -8.06 3.20 -12.23
N PHE A 249 -8.89 3.53 -11.22
CA PHE A 249 -10.24 4.03 -11.41
C PHE A 249 -10.56 5.28 -10.58
N GLN A 250 -11.40 6.13 -11.15
CA GLN A 250 -11.93 7.33 -10.52
C GLN A 250 -12.98 6.97 -9.45
N PRO A 251 -13.16 7.82 -8.42
CA PRO A 251 -14.26 7.68 -7.48
C PRO A 251 -15.61 7.57 -8.18
N PRO A 252 -16.55 6.74 -7.68
CA PRO A 252 -17.91 6.67 -8.20
C PRO A 252 -18.57 8.05 -8.17
N GLU A 253 -19.34 8.41 -9.19
CA GLU A 253 -20.00 9.73 -9.26
C GLU A 253 -20.88 10.01 -8.03
N LYS A 254 -21.63 9.00 -7.56
CA LYS A 254 -22.45 9.07 -6.35
C LYS A 254 -21.68 9.39 -5.06
N SER A 255 -20.37 9.13 -5.03
CA SER A 255 -19.55 9.41 -3.84
C SER A 255 -19.42 10.90 -3.54
N GLY A 256 -19.60 11.76 -4.55
CA GLY A 256 -19.35 13.20 -4.44
C GLY A 256 -17.88 13.55 -4.22
N ILE A 257 -16.96 12.58 -4.26
CA ILE A 257 -15.53 12.81 -4.12
C ILE A 257 -15.02 13.53 -5.36
N VAL A 258 -14.24 14.59 -5.14
CA VAL A 258 -13.62 15.36 -6.22
C VAL A 258 -12.56 14.50 -6.90
N LYS A 259 -12.80 14.22 -8.18
CA LYS A 259 -11.85 13.50 -9.05
C LYS A 259 -10.56 14.29 -9.19
N ARG A 260 -9.43 13.59 -9.13
CA ARG A 260 -8.13 14.18 -9.45
C ARG A 260 -7.86 14.06 -10.96
N PRO A 261 -7.15 15.03 -11.57
CA PRO A 261 -6.73 14.90 -12.96
C PRO A 261 -5.89 13.63 -13.15
N SER A 262 -6.15 12.90 -14.23
CA SER A 262 -5.29 11.82 -14.69
C SER A 262 -4.43 12.25 -15.87
N SER A 263 -3.37 11.50 -16.14
CA SER A 263 -2.67 11.55 -17.42
C SER A 263 -3.63 11.11 -18.53
N ILE A 264 -3.70 11.87 -19.62
CA ILE A 264 -4.47 11.48 -20.81
C ILE A 264 -3.52 10.78 -21.76
N ASP A 265 -3.52 9.46 -21.71
CA ASP A 265 -2.69 8.60 -22.54
C ASP A 265 -3.34 8.25 -23.88
N PHE A 266 -2.52 7.87 -24.86
CA PHE A 266 -2.98 7.34 -26.14
C PHE A 266 -3.23 5.83 -26.00
N VAL A 267 -4.47 5.49 -25.66
CA VAL A 267 -4.87 4.09 -25.40
C VAL A 267 -5.93 3.63 -26.38
N SER A 268 -5.77 2.41 -26.91
CA SER A 268 -6.79 1.72 -27.72
C SER A 268 -7.13 0.38 -27.06
N PRO A 269 -8.42 0.03 -26.88
CA PRO A 269 -9.59 0.86 -27.15
C PRO A 269 -9.64 2.10 -26.25
N ARG A 270 -10.27 3.17 -26.74
CA ARG A 270 -10.33 4.45 -26.00
C ARG A 270 -10.96 4.24 -24.62
N PRO A 271 -10.25 4.57 -23.52
CA PRO A 271 -10.80 4.40 -22.19
C PRO A 271 -11.97 5.35 -21.91
N PRO A 272 -12.93 4.91 -21.08
CA PRO A 272 -13.96 5.78 -20.58
C PRO A 272 -13.38 6.60 -19.40
N TRP A 273 -12.62 7.66 -19.70
CA TRP A 273 -11.88 8.50 -18.74
C TRP A 273 -12.72 9.16 -17.62
N LEU A 274 -14.05 9.13 -17.72
CA LEU A 274 -14.92 9.51 -16.60
C LEU A 274 -14.87 8.49 -15.45
N TYR A 275 -14.48 7.25 -15.74
CA TYR A 275 -14.40 6.12 -14.82
C TYR A 275 -12.97 5.64 -14.62
N ALA A 276 -12.13 5.67 -15.65
CA ALA A 276 -10.73 5.26 -15.54
C ALA A 276 -9.86 6.43 -15.05
N PHE A 277 -8.94 6.14 -14.14
CA PHE A 277 -7.87 7.04 -13.73
C PHE A 277 -6.62 6.79 -14.56
N GLU A 278 -6.19 5.54 -14.71
CA GLU A 278 -5.05 5.14 -15.54
C GLU A 278 -5.37 3.83 -16.24
N CYS A 279 -4.83 3.66 -17.46
CA CYS A 279 -5.12 2.49 -18.28
C CYS A 279 -3.87 1.72 -18.70
N LYS A 280 -2.96 1.48 -17.76
CA LYS A 280 -1.86 0.54 -17.92
C LYS A 280 -2.41 -0.89 -17.77
N TRP A 281 -2.26 -1.71 -18.80
CA TRP A 281 -2.74 -3.09 -18.78
C TRP A 281 -1.81 -3.97 -17.95
N GLU A 282 -2.33 -4.39 -16.80
CA GLU A 282 -1.66 -5.19 -15.79
C GLU A 282 -2.47 -6.46 -15.53
N LEU A 283 -1.89 -7.62 -15.83
CA LEU A 283 -2.56 -8.90 -15.64
C LEU A 283 -2.94 -9.13 -14.17
N ASP A 284 -2.09 -8.66 -13.24
CA ASP A 284 -2.33 -8.77 -11.80
C ASP A 284 -3.51 -7.94 -11.31
N SER A 285 -3.95 -6.91 -12.03
CA SER A 285 -5.15 -6.14 -11.67
C SER A 285 -6.39 -7.04 -11.70
N LEU A 286 -6.51 -7.91 -12.73
CA LEU A 286 -7.60 -8.88 -12.80
C LEU A 286 -7.38 -10.06 -11.85
N ALA A 287 -6.14 -10.51 -11.67
CA ALA A 287 -5.83 -11.57 -10.71
C ALA A 287 -6.15 -11.14 -9.26
N SER A 288 -5.90 -9.88 -8.90
CA SER A 288 -6.16 -9.33 -7.57
C SER A 288 -7.65 -9.19 -7.27
N PHE A 289 -8.49 -8.90 -8.26
CA PHE A 289 -9.94 -8.98 -8.12
C PHE A 289 -10.41 -10.42 -7.79
N LEU A 290 -9.78 -11.43 -8.41
CA LEU A 290 -10.07 -12.82 -8.13
C LEU A 290 -9.57 -13.22 -6.74
N THR A 291 -8.38 -12.79 -6.32
CA THR A 291 -7.87 -12.95 -4.94
C THR A 291 -8.88 -12.39 -3.94
N LEU A 292 -9.32 -11.13 -4.11
CA LEU A 292 -10.28 -10.48 -3.22
C LEU A 292 -11.60 -11.25 -3.14
N THR A 293 -12.08 -11.77 -4.28
CA THR A 293 -13.30 -12.58 -4.35
C THR A 293 -13.14 -13.93 -3.64
N ASN A 294 -12.05 -14.65 -3.92
CA ASN A 294 -11.79 -15.97 -3.36
C ASN A 294 -11.61 -15.89 -1.84
N GLU A 295 -10.75 -14.99 -1.35
CA GLU A 295 -10.53 -14.77 0.08
C GLU A 295 -11.84 -14.37 0.79
N TYR A 296 -12.68 -13.53 0.17
CA TYR A 296 -13.97 -13.16 0.73
C TYR A 296 -14.87 -14.38 0.89
N TYR A 297 -15.01 -15.21 -0.15
CA TYR A 297 -15.84 -16.41 -0.06
C TYR A 297 -15.28 -17.41 0.96
N GLU A 298 -13.97 -17.65 0.99
CA GLU A 298 -13.33 -18.57 1.92
C GLU A 298 -13.56 -18.16 3.39
N ASN A 299 -13.55 -16.86 3.69
CA ASN A 299 -13.71 -16.36 5.05
C ASN A 299 -15.17 -16.10 5.46
N THR A 300 -16.11 -16.09 4.52
CA THR A 300 -17.51 -15.74 4.81
C THR A 300 -18.53 -16.78 4.42
N LEU A 301 -18.17 -17.66 3.49
CA LEU A 301 -19.07 -18.59 2.81
C LEU A 301 -20.27 -17.92 2.13
N ASP A 302 -20.23 -16.60 1.89
CA ASP A 302 -21.30 -15.88 1.21
C ASP A 302 -21.27 -16.17 -0.30
N SER A 303 -21.96 -17.24 -0.70
CA SER A 303 -22.07 -17.66 -2.11
C SER A 303 -22.89 -16.69 -2.97
N THR A 304 -23.59 -15.72 -2.37
CA THR A 304 -24.44 -14.79 -3.15
C THR A 304 -23.61 -13.89 -4.07
N ILE A 305 -22.30 -13.74 -3.80
CA ILE A 305 -21.38 -13.00 -4.66
C ILE A 305 -21.29 -13.58 -6.07
N PHE A 306 -21.29 -14.91 -6.21
CA PHE A 306 -21.17 -15.58 -7.51
C PHE A 306 -22.47 -15.60 -8.31
N THR A 307 -23.62 -15.47 -7.63
CA THR A 307 -24.94 -15.30 -8.27
C THR A 307 -25.24 -13.84 -8.63
N ASN A 308 -24.39 -12.90 -8.23
CA ASN A 308 -24.58 -11.50 -8.53
C ASN A 308 -24.26 -11.22 -10.02
N GLY A 309 -25.23 -10.64 -10.75
CA GLY A 309 -25.09 -10.38 -12.18
C GLY A 309 -23.96 -9.40 -12.56
N ILE A 310 -23.56 -8.49 -11.66
CA ILE A 310 -22.44 -7.57 -11.87
C ILE A 310 -21.12 -8.36 -11.81
N TRP A 311 -20.98 -9.24 -10.82
CA TRP A 311 -19.82 -10.11 -10.69
C TRP A 311 -19.69 -11.07 -11.88
N GLN A 312 -20.79 -11.72 -12.28
CA GLN A 312 -20.80 -12.63 -13.43
C GLN A 312 -20.38 -11.93 -14.72
N LYS A 313 -20.87 -10.70 -14.95
CA LYS A 313 -20.46 -9.90 -16.11
C LYS A 313 -18.98 -9.50 -16.07
N ALA A 314 -18.44 -9.23 -14.89
CA ALA A 314 -17.01 -8.99 -14.72
C ALA A 314 -16.21 -10.25 -15.05
N PHE A 315 -16.61 -11.42 -14.54
CA PHE A 315 -16.00 -12.71 -14.89
C PHE A 315 -15.98 -12.96 -16.40
N ASP A 316 -17.13 -12.79 -17.07
CA ASP A 316 -17.23 -12.98 -18.53
C ASP A 316 -16.30 -12.00 -19.28
N THR A 317 -16.19 -10.76 -18.78
CA THR A 317 -15.27 -9.75 -19.33
C THR A 317 -13.80 -10.14 -19.14
N ILE A 318 -13.43 -10.65 -17.97
CA ILE A 318 -12.08 -11.17 -17.70
C ILE A 318 -11.77 -12.30 -18.68
N MET A 319 -12.65 -13.27 -18.86
CA MET A 319 -12.42 -14.38 -19.79
C MET A 319 -12.21 -13.93 -21.24
N ILE A 320 -12.93 -12.89 -21.68
CA ILE A 320 -12.71 -12.26 -23.00
C ILE A 320 -11.31 -11.63 -23.09
N VAL A 321 -10.87 -10.92 -22.05
CA VAL A 321 -9.56 -10.27 -22.00
C VAL A 321 -8.44 -11.31 -21.98
N LEU A 322 -8.55 -12.35 -21.14
CA LEU A 322 -7.56 -13.43 -21.09
C LEU A 322 -7.41 -14.12 -22.45
N ARG A 323 -8.51 -14.39 -23.15
CA ARG A 323 -8.47 -14.95 -24.52
C ARG A 323 -7.75 -14.03 -25.51
N ARG A 324 -7.96 -12.73 -25.40
CA ARG A 324 -7.31 -11.74 -26.28
C ARG A 324 -5.82 -11.63 -25.98
N GLN A 325 -5.47 -11.60 -24.70
CA GLN A 325 -4.10 -11.44 -24.23
C GLN A 325 -3.28 -12.74 -24.23
N SER A 326 -3.91 -13.89 -24.53
CA SER A 326 -3.20 -15.14 -24.88
C SER A 326 -2.82 -15.25 -26.35
N SER A 327 -3.27 -14.30 -27.20
CA SER A 327 -2.96 -14.33 -28.63
C SER A 327 -1.50 -13.93 -28.89
N PRO A 328 -0.78 -14.66 -29.76
CA PRO A 328 0.58 -14.29 -30.15
C PRO A 328 0.61 -13.01 -30.97
N THR A 329 1.81 -12.50 -31.21
CA THR A 329 1.99 -11.34 -32.11
C THR A 329 1.80 -11.72 -33.58
N PHE A 330 2.25 -12.92 -33.96
CA PHE A 330 2.12 -13.44 -35.31
C PHE A 330 1.38 -14.78 -35.29
N ASP A 331 0.63 -15.08 -36.36
CA ASP A 331 0.08 -16.42 -36.59
C ASP A 331 1.17 -17.41 -37.10
N GLU A 332 0.77 -18.65 -37.36
CA GLU A 332 1.69 -19.72 -37.80
C GLU A 332 2.36 -19.42 -39.16
N ASP A 333 1.73 -18.59 -39.99
CA ASP A 333 2.25 -18.17 -41.30
C ASP A 333 3.10 -16.89 -41.21
N GLY A 334 3.23 -16.30 -40.01
CA GLY A 334 3.98 -15.08 -39.75
C GLY A 334 3.20 -13.79 -40.00
N ASN A 335 1.88 -13.85 -40.20
CA ASN A 335 1.06 -12.65 -40.36
C ASN A 335 0.83 -11.97 -39.02
N LEU A 336 0.88 -10.64 -39.01
CA LEU A 336 0.61 -9.83 -37.82
C LEU A 336 -0.85 -9.95 -37.38
N LEU A 337 -1.08 -10.37 -36.13
CA LEU A 337 -2.40 -10.44 -35.52
C LEU A 337 -2.83 -9.07 -34.94
N PRO A 338 -4.15 -8.81 -34.81
CA PRO A 338 -4.64 -7.54 -34.30
C PRO A 338 -4.28 -7.32 -32.83
N PHE A 339 -3.86 -6.10 -32.48
CA PHE A 339 -3.66 -5.70 -31.09
C PHE A 339 -5.00 -5.31 -30.45
N TYR A 340 -5.38 -6.02 -29.40
CA TYR A 340 -6.60 -5.72 -28.62
C TYR A 340 -6.42 -4.62 -27.58
N TYR A 341 -5.17 -4.26 -27.28
CA TYR A 341 -4.77 -3.18 -26.39
C TYR A 341 -3.51 -2.52 -26.93
N THR A 342 -3.45 -1.19 -26.93
CA THR A 342 -2.22 -0.43 -27.17
C THR A 342 -2.15 0.76 -26.22
N PHE A 343 -0.95 1.16 -25.82
CA PHE A 343 -0.73 2.29 -24.92
C PHE A 343 0.51 3.10 -25.28
N GLN A 344 0.36 4.42 -25.38
CA GLN A 344 1.48 5.35 -25.43
C GLN A 344 1.25 6.54 -24.51
N ARG A 345 2.33 7.03 -23.90
CA ARG A 345 2.36 8.20 -23.01
C ARG A 345 3.46 9.13 -23.50
N ASP A 346 3.21 10.43 -23.47
CA ASP A 346 4.26 11.41 -23.71
C ASP A 346 5.14 11.51 -22.45
N THR A 347 6.30 10.88 -22.50
CA THR A 347 7.18 10.72 -21.35
C THR A 347 8.63 10.55 -21.77
N ARG A 348 9.55 10.83 -20.84
CA ARG A 348 10.99 10.56 -20.98
C ARG A 348 11.43 9.28 -20.26
N SER A 349 10.54 8.65 -19.50
CA SER A 349 10.83 7.37 -18.85
C SER A 349 10.47 6.20 -19.77
N GLY A 350 11.42 5.30 -20.01
CA GLY A 350 11.19 4.11 -20.83
C GLY A 350 10.20 3.11 -20.22
N THR A 351 9.99 3.16 -18.90
CA THR A 351 9.02 2.29 -18.21
C THR A 351 7.59 2.81 -18.29
N GLU A 352 7.40 4.08 -18.64
CA GLU A 352 6.09 4.74 -18.63
C GLU A 352 5.37 4.67 -19.99
N THR A 353 5.91 3.94 -20.97
CA THR A 353 5.30 3.77 -22.30
C THR A 353 5.71 2.44 -22.95
N LEU A 354 4.97 2.02 -23.98
CA LEU A 354 5.24 0.75 -24.67
C LEU A 354 5.93 1.00 -26.03
N PRO A 355 6.91 0.16 -26.42
CA PRO A 355 7.52 0.22 -27.75
C PRO A 355 6.53 -0.21 -28.85
N LEU A 356 6.98 -0.13 -30.11
CA LEU A 356 6.25 -0.60 -31.29
C LEU A 356 4.84 0.02 -31.40
N SER A 357 4.80 1.36 -31.35
CA SER A 357 3.56 2.14 -31.44
C SER A 357 2.51 1.73 -30.39
N GLY A 358 2.98 1.37 -29.20
CA GLY A 358 2.13 1.06 -28.06
C GLY A 358 1.70 -0.40 -27.93
N SER A 359 2.17 -1.31 -28.79
CA SER A 359 1.82 -2.74 -28.74
C SER A 359 2.69 -3.56 -27.78
N GLY A 360 3.83 -3.00 -27.36
CA GLY A 360 4.85 -3.69 -26.57
C GLY A 360 5.64 -4.73 -27.38
N ASN A 361 6.67 -5.33 -26.76
CA ASN A 361 7.55 -6.27 -27.47
C ASN A 361 6.80 -7.54 -27.94
N PRO A 362 7.19 -8.16 -29.07
CA PRO A 362 6.52 -9.34 -29.60
C PRO A 362 6.50 -10.53 -28.65
N VAL A 363 5.48 -11.38 -28.79
CA VAL A 363 5.25 -12.59 -27.99
C VAL A 363 4.97 -13.76 -28.94
N ASN A 364 5.61 -14.89 -28.67
CA ASN A 364 5.45 -16.13 -29.44
C ASN A 364 4.18 -16.89 -29.05
N GLY A 365 3.68 -17.72 -29.98
CA GLY A 365 2.52 -18.57 -29.79
C GLY A 365 2.83 -19.86 -29.02
N GLY A 366 1.76 -20.56 -28.62
CA GLY A 366 1.86 -21.90 -28.03
C GLY A 366 2.33 -21.96 -26.58
N THR A 367 2.55 -20.82 -25.91
CA THR A 367 3.06 -20.80 -24.52
C THR A 367 1.99 -21.10 -23.48
N GLY A 368 0.71 -20.87 -23.79
CA GLY A 368 -0.40 -20.97 -22.82
C GLY A 368 -0.44 -19.84 -21.78
N LEU A 369 0.49 -18.89 -21.84
CA LEU A 369 0.60 -17.75 -20.93
C LEU A 369 -0.19 -16.53 -21.44
N ILE A 370 -0.51 -15.62 -20.53
CA ILE A 370 -1.25 -14.39 -20.79
C ILE A 370 -0.28 -13.20 -20.74
N ARG A 371 -0.43 -12.27 -21.70
CA ARG A 371 0.36 -11.04 -21.76
C ARG A 371 -0.03 -10.07 -20.65
N SER A 372 0.97 -9.46 -20.02
CA SER A 372 0.88 -8.22 -19.26
C SER A 372 1.71 -7.16 -19.96
N SER A 373 1.17 -5.96 -20.15
CA SER A 373 1.94 -4.87 -20.76
C SER A 373 2.74 -4.10 -19.71
N PHE A 374 2.21 -4.00 -18.50
CA PHE A 374 2.84 -3.39 -17.33
C PHE A 374 2.91 -4.38 -16.17
N ARG A 375 3.78 -4.08 -15.21
CA ARG A 375 4.05 -4.83 -13.98
C ARG A 375 3.21 -4.27 -12.83
N PRO A 376 3.21 -4.93 -11.66
CA PRO A 376 2.56 -4.41 -10.46
C PRO A 376 3.22 -3.14 -9.88
N SER A 377 4.36 -2.72 -10.44
CA SER A 377 5.01 -1.43 -10.17
C SER A 377 4.52 -0.31 -11.09
N ASP A 378 3.51 -0.57 -11.93
CA ASP A 378 3.04 0.27 -13.03
C ASP A 378 4.11 0.53 -14.12
N ASP A 379 5.26 -0.16 -14.10
CA ASP A 379 6.29 -0.08 -15.14
C ASP A 379 6.04 -1.06 -16.29
N ALA A 380 6.38 -0.66 -17.52
CA ALA A 380 6.28 -1.52 -18.70
C ALA A 380 7.09 -2.81 -18.55
N CYS A 381 6.48 -3.94 -18.92
CA CYS A 381 7.18 -5.21 -19.02
C CYS A 381 8.24 -5.14 -20.14
N ILE A 382 9.41 -5.77 -19.92
CA ILE A 382 10.39 -5.93 -21.01
C ILE A 382 9.88 -7.02 -21.95
N TYR A 383 9.55 -8.19 -21.40
CA TYR A 383 8.84 -9.24 -22.12
C TYR A 383 7.46 -9.42 -21.52
N GLN A 384 6.44 -9.51 -22.37
CA GLN A 384 5.05 -9.38 -21.91
C GLN A 384 4.50 -10.66 -21.25
N LEU A 385 5.18 -11.81 -21.31
CA LEU A 385 4.77 -12.98 -20.53
C LEU A 385 5.39 -12.89 -19.14
N PHE A 386 4.75 -12.07 -18.31
CA PHE A 386 5.13 -11.79 -16.94
C PHE A 386 4.74 -12.95 -16.01
N ILE A 387 5.73 -13.65 -15.46
CA ILE A 387 5.55 -14.96 -14.81
C ILE A 387 4.82 -14.85 -13.47
N PRO A 388 5.20 -13.94 -12.54
CA PRO A 388 4.47 -13.77 -11.28
C PRO A 388 2.96 -13.53 -11.43
N ALA A 389 2.51 -12.65 -12.35
CA ALA A 389 1.07 -12.43 -12.55
C ALA A 389 0.36 -13.64 -13.19
N ASN A 390 1.03 -14.36 -14.09
CA ASN A 390 0.50 -15.62 -14.61
C ASN A 390 0.37 -16.67 -13.50
N ALA A 391 1.33 -16.73 -12.58
CA ALA A 391 1.28 -17.62 -11.43
C ALA A 391 0.11 -17.27 -10.49
N GLN A 392 -0.05 -15.99 -10.14
CA GLN A 392 -1.20 -15.52 -9.35
C GLN A 392 -2.52 -15.87 -10.04
N LEU A 393 -2.68 -15.51 -11.32
CA LEU A 393 -3.90 -15.79 -12.08
C LEU A 393 -4.22 -17.29 -12.13
N SER A 394 -3.21 -18.14 -12.35
CA SER A 394 -3.38 -19.59 -12.35
C SER A 394 -3.89 -20.11 -11.01
N THR A 395 -3.32 -19.62 -9.89
CA THR A 395 -3.78 -20.00 -8.55
C THR A 395 -5.21 -19.56 -8.32
N GLU A 396 -5.54 -18.30 -8.59
CA GLU A 396 -6.87 -17.75 -8.31
C GLU A 396 -7.97 -18.37 -9.16
N LEU A 397 -7.69 -18.66 -10.44
CA LEU A 397 -8.63 -19.37 -11.30
C LEU A 397 -8.81 -20.83 -10.86
N LYS A 398 -7.76 -21.47 -10.32
CA LYS A 398 -7.88 -22.84 -9.80
C LYS A 398 -8.76 -22.88 -8.55
N THR A 399 -8.58 -21.94 -7.64
CA THR A 399 -9.41 -21.79 -6.44
C THR A 399 -10.85 -21.48 -6.83
N LEU A 400 -11.05 -20.50 -7.70
CA LEU A 400 -12.38 -20.12 -8.18
C LEU A 400 -13.09 -21.29 -8.88
N SER A 401 -12.38 -22.05 -9.72
CA SER A 401 -12.92 -23.23 -10.39
C SER A 401 -13.49 -24.24 -9.39
N LYS A 402 -12.74 -24.58 -8.34
CA LYS A 402 -13.21 -25.50 -7.29
C LYS A 402 -14.48 -24.98 -6.61
N THR A 403 -14.50 -23.68 -6.28
CA THR A 403 -15.64 -23.02 -5.65
C THR A 403 -16.88 -23.04 -6.54
N LEU A 404 -16.76 -22.64 -7.81
CA LEU A 404 -17.90 -22.58 -8.74
C LEU A 404 -18.46 -23.97 -9.04
N LEU A 405 -17.61 -24.99 -9.21
CA LEU A 405 -18.04 -26.39 -9.38
C LEU A 405 -18.77 -26.90 -8.13
N HIS A 406 -18.29 -26.55 -6.93
CA HIS A 406 -18.99 -26.87 -5.69
C HIS A 406 -20.39 -26.23 -5.64
N LEU A 407 -20.50 -24.98 -6.08
CA LEU A 407 -21.74 -24.21 -6.18
C LEU A 407 -22.62 -24.55 -7.40
N LYS A 408 -22.23 -25.56 -8.20
CA LYS A 408 -22.96 -26.03 -9.39
C LYS A 408 -23.04 -25.03 -10.55
N ASP A 409 -22.13 -24.05 -10.61
CA ASP A 409 -21.86 -23.29 -11.84
C ASP A 409 -20.78 -24.02 -12.65
N GLU A 410 -21.19 -25.09 -13.33
CA GLU A 410 -20.30 -25.97 -14.10
C GLU A 410 -19.62 -25.22 -15.25
N GLU A 411 -20.36 -24.36 -15.96
CA GLU A 411 -19.85 -23.60 -17.10
C GLU A 411 -18.66 -22.71 -16.72
N ARG A 412 -18.84 -21.83 -15.73
CA ARG A 412 -17.75 -20.94 -15.30
C ARG A 412 -16.65 -21.70 -14.57
N GLY A 413 -17.01 -22.72 -13.80
CA GLY A 413 -16.07 -23.58 -13.09
C GLY A 413 -15.08 -24.29 -14.03
N GLU A 414 -15.58 -24.88 -15.11
CA GLU A 414 -14.74 -25.57 -16.11
C GLU A 414 -13.88 -24.59 -16.92
N ILE A 415 -14.43 -23.43 -17.31
CA ILE A 415 -13.68 -22.39 -18.02
C ILE A 415 -12.51 -21.90 -17.17
N ALA A 416 -12.76 -21.54 -15.90
CA ALA A 416 -11.71 -21.10 -14.98
C ALA A 416 -10.64 -22.18 -14.79
N GLY A 417 -11.04 -23.43 -14.58
CA GLY A 417 -10.13 -24.57 -14.42
C GLY A 417 -9.25 -24.80 -15.65
N SER A 418 -9.83 -24.69 -16.85
CA SER A 418 -9.10 -24.84 -18.12
C SER A 418 -8.00 -23.78 -18.28
N TYR A 419 -8.29 -22.51 -17.97
CA TYR A 419 -7.26 -21.46 -18.00
C TYR A 419 -6.20 -21.67 -16.93
N ALA A 420 -6.60 -22.02 -15.70
CA ALA A 420 -5.67 -22.28 -14.61
C ALA A 420 -4.63 -23.35 -14.98
N ASP A 421 -5.08 -24.47 -15.53
CA ASP A 421 -4.24 -25.61 -15.90
C ASP A 421 -3.34 -25.28 -17.11
N LYS A 422 -3.85 -24.55 -18.11
CA LYS A 422 -3.07 -24.09 -19.27
C LYS A 422 -1.93 -23.14 -18.86
N ILE A 423 -2.22 -22.15 -18.01
CA ILE A 423 -1.22 -21.20 -17.54
C ILE A 423 -0.17 -21.92 -16.69
N ARG A 424 -0.59 -22.80 -15.77
CA ARG A 424 0.34 -23.57 -14.93
C ARG A 424 1.29 -24.41 -15.78
N LYS A 425 0.75 -25.09 -16.81
CA LYS A 425 1.56 -25.84 -17.76
C LYS A 425 2.50 -24.93 -18.55
N GLY A 426 2.04 -23.77 -19.00
CA GLY A 426 2.87 -22.78 -19.69
C GLY A 426 4.07 -22.31 -18.86
N ILE A 427 3.86 -22.07 -17.56
CA ILE A 427 4.94 -21.72 -16.62
C ILE A 427 5.93 -22.89 -16.51
N GLN A 428 5.45 -24.12 -16.35
CA GLN A 428 6.30 -25.30 -16.23
C GLN A 428 7.15 -25.56 -17.48
N ASP A 429 6.56 -25.39 -18.67
CA ASP A 429 7.21 -25.70 -19.94
C ASP A 429 8.18 -24.59 -20.40
N HIS A 430 7.89 -23.32 -20.07
CA HIS A 430 8.59 -22.18 -20.67
C HIS A 430 9.29 -21.24 -19.69
N ALA A 431 8.87 -21.18 -18.43
CA ALA A 431 9.38 -20.19 -17.47
C ALA A 431 10.44 -20.74 -16.50
N ILE A 432 10.60 -22.07 -16.43
CA ILE A 432 11.66 -22.71 -15.65
C ILE A 432 12.91 -22.83 -16.54
N VAL A 433 13.98 -22.14 -16.15
CA VAL A 433 15.22 -22.05 -16.93
C VAL A 433 16.43 -22.52 -16.13
N ASN A 434 17.43 -23.06 -16.81
CA ASN A 434 18.70 -23.46 -16.19
C ASN A 434 19.63 -22.24 -16.11
N HIS A 435 19.66 -21.56 -14.96
CA HIS A 435 20.59 -20.47 -14.68
C HIS A 435 22.00 -21.03 -14.40
N PRO A 436 23.06 -20.43 -14.96
CA PRO A 436 24.43 -20.95 -14.87
C PRO A 436 24.96 -21.12 -13.43
N THR A 437 24.54 -20.23 -12.52
CA THR A 437 24.99 -20.24 -11.11
C THR A 437 24.01 -20.90 -10.14
N TYR A 438 22.70 -20.79 -10.39
CA TYR A 438 21.66 -21.12 -9.41
C TYR A 438 20.87 -22.40 -9.76
N GLY A 439 21.19 -23.04 -10.89
CA GLY A 439 20.44 -24.22 -11.34
C GLY A 439 19.08 -23.85 -11.92
N LYS A 440 18.08 -24.70 -11.73
CA LYS A 440 16.72 -24.41 -12.22
C LYS A 440 16.08 -23.30 -11.40
N VAL A 441 15.63 -22.25 -12.09
CA VAL A 441 14.96 -21.08 -11.50
C VAL A 441 13.78 -20.64 -12.37
N TYR A 442 12.88 -19.83 -11.80
CA TYR A 442 11.85 -19.14 -12.57
C TYR A 442 12.43 -17.86 -13.19
N ALA A 443 12.16 -17.64 -14.48
CA ALA A 443 12.35 -16.34 -15.11
C ALA A 443 11.28 -15.34 -14.65
N TYR A 444 11.62 -14.06 -14.62
CA TYR A 444 10.68 -13.00 -14.23
C TYR A 444 9.70 -12.68 -15.37
N GLU A 445 10.25 -12.56 -16.58
CA GLU A 445 9.50 -12.35 -17.82
C GLU A 445 10.13 -13.15 -18.97
N ILE A 446 9.30 -13.63 -19.89
CA ILE A 446 9.74 -14.30 -21.11
C ILE A 446 8.97 -13.79 -22.34
N ASP A 447 9.50 -14.02 -23.54
CA ASP A 447 8.83 -13.67 -24.82
C ASP A 447 8.29 -14.89 -25.58
N GLY A 448 8.66 -16.11 -25.17
CA GLY A 448 8.36 -17.36 -25.86
C GLY A 448 9.23 -17.65 -27.10
N TYR A 449 10.12 -16.73 -27.49
CA TYR A 449 11.17 -16.94 -28.51
C TYR A 449 12.51 -17.37 -27.92
N GLY A 450 12.66 -17.27 -26.59
CA GLY A 450 13.88 -17.60 -25.86
C GLY A 450 14.51 -16.39 -25.16
N GLY A 451 13.90 -15.20 -25.26
CA GLY A 451 14.23 -14.05 -24.45
C GLY A 451 13.81 -14.28 -23.00
N LEU A 452 14.74 -13.99 -22.08
CA LEU A 452 14.59 -14.21 -20.65
C LEU A 452 14.99 -12.94 -19.89
N ASN A 453 14.14 -12.49 -18.96
CA ASN A 453 14.49 -11.47 -17.99
C ASN A 453 14.70 -12.14 -16.63
N MET A 454 15.93 -12.11 -16.11
CA MET A 454 16.32 -12.72 -14.84
C MET A 454 16.50 -11.62 -13.79
N MET A 455 15.42 -11.34 -13.05
CA MET A 455 15.36 -10.33 -11.99
C MET A 455 14.25 -10.68 -11.00
N ASP A 456 14.02 -9.82 -10.01
CA ASP A 456 12.72 -9.71 -9.35
C ASP A 456 12.45 -8.24 -9.01
N ASP A 457 11.18 -7.90 -8.85
CA ASP A 457 10.69 -6.60 -8.41
C ASP A 457 10.00 -6.73 -7.05
N ALA A 458 9.91 -5.65 -6.28
CA ALA A 458 9.33 -5.69 -4.96
C ALA A 458 7.79 -5.68 -4.94
N ASN A 459 7.14 -5.21 -6.00
CA ASN A 459 5.69 -5.13 -6.08
C ASN A 459 5.05 -6.51 -6.28
N LEU A 460 3.90 -6.76 -5.64
CA LEU A 460 3.24 -8.07 -5.69
C LEU A 460 2.19 -8.12 -6.79
N PRO A 461 2.12 -9.21 -7.58
CA PRO A 461 2.89 -10.46 -7.48
C PRO A 461 4.36 -10.35 -7.92
N SER A 462 5.26 -11.04 -7.22
CA SER A 462 6.70 -11.16 -7.54
C SER A 462 7.16 -12.63 -7.54
N LEU A 463 8.39 -12.91 -7.96
CA LEU A 463 8.94 -14.27 -7.84
C LEU A 463 9.11 -14.67 -6.36
N LEU A 464 9.48 -13.71 -5.52
CA LEU A 464 9.56 -13.93 -4.07
C LEU A 464 8.21 -14.36 -3.47
N SER A 465 7.10 -13.86 -4.03
CA SER A 465 5.74 -14.06 -3.51
C SER A 465 5.07 -15.36 -3.95
N LEU A 466 5.71 -16.21 -4.76
CA LEU A 466 5.07 -17.42 -5.31
C LEU A 466 4.49 -18.35 -4.22
N PRO A 467 5.16 -18.60 -3.07
CA PRO A 467 4.57 -19.38 -1.99
C PRO A 467 3.49 -18.63 -1.21
N ASP A 468 3.68 -17.33 -0.94
CA ASP A 468 2.70 -16.49 -0.23
C ASP A 468 1.35 -16.44 -0.95
N MET A 469 1.36 -16.56 -2.29
CA MET A 469 0.17 -16.64 -3.14
C MET A 469 -0.37 -18.07 -3.32
N GLY A 470 0.24 -19.08 -2.70
CA GLY A 470 -0.19 -20.48 -2.81
C GLY A 470 0.08 -21.16 -4.17
N PHE A 471 0.94 -20.58 -5.03
CA PHE A 471 1.26 -21.18 -6.33
C PHE A 471 2.12 -22.44 -6.20
N ILE A 472 3.12 -22.37 -5.31
CA ILE A 472 4.11 -23.41 -5.08
C ILE A 472 4.48 -23.50 -3.60
N SER A 473 5.01 -24.64 -3.15
CA SER A 473 5.51 -24.77 -1.78
C SER A 473 6.71 -23.87 -1.54
N GLN A 474 6.84 -23.33 -0.32
CA GLN A 474 8.05 -22.65 0.12
C GLN A 474 9.28 -23.58 0.05
N ASP A 475 9.11 -24.89 0.22
CA ASP A 475 10.20 -25.87 0.18
C ASP A 475 10.56 -26.35 -1.23
N ASP A 476 9.88 -25.85 -2.27
CA ASP A 476 10.17 -26.26 -3.65
C ASP A 476 11.61 -25.87 -4.05
N GLU A 477 12.34 -26.82 -4.61
CA GLU A 477 13.76 -26.66 -4.95
C GLU A 477 13.98 -25.54 -5.98
N ILE A 478 13.09 -25.41 -6.97
CA ILE A 478 13.19 -24.39 -8.02
C ILE A 478 12.88 -23.01 -7.42
N TYR A 479 11.87 -22.93 -6.54
CA TYR A 479 11.60 -21.71 -5.78
C TYR A 479 12.79 -21.34 -4.89
N GLN A 480 13.38 -22.27 -4.14
CA GLN A 480 14.53 -21.98 -3.27
C GLN A 480 15.76 -21.51 -4.05
N ASN A 481 16.03 -22.10 -5.22
CA ASN A 481 17.05 -21.62 -6.14
C ASN A 481 16.74 -20.21 -6.64
N THR A 482 15.48 -19.95 -6.99
CA THR A 482 15.01 -18.62 -7.43
C THR A 482 15.15 -17.60 -6.31
N ARG A 483 14.69 -17.92 -5.09
CA ARG A 483 14.80 -17.11 -3.88
C ARG A 483 16.25 -16.72 -3.60
N LYS A 484 17.16 -17.70 -3.65
CA LYS A 484 18.60 -17.46 -3.47
C LYS A 484 19.17 -16.52 -4.54
N MET A 485 18.74 -16.66 -5.79
CA MET A 485 19.14 -15.78 -6.88
C MET A 485 18.64 -14.36 -6.63
N ILE A 486 17.34 -14.19 -6.40
CA ILE A 486 16.68 -12.88 -6.36
C ILE A 486 17.00 -12.06 -5.11
N LEU A 487 17.39 -12.71 -4.02
CA LEU A 487 17.86 -12.09 -2.77
C LEU A 487 19.39 -11.92 -2.72
N SER A 488 20.06 -11.83 -3.89
CA SER A 488 21.50 -11.68 -3.96
C SER A 488 21.92 -10.61 -4.97
N VAL A 489 22.96 -9.84 -4.62
CA VAL A 489 23.55 -8.81 -5.48
C VAL A 489 23.97 -9.34 -6.87
N PRO A 490 24.64 -10.51 -6.99
CA PRO A 490 25.00 -11.02 -8.32
C PRO A 490 23.83 -11.67 -9.08
N GLY A 491 22.73 -12.00 -8.40
CA GLY A 491 21.61 -12.74 -9.00
C GLY A 491 20.41 -11.89 -9.41
N ASN A 492 20.24 -10.69 -8.84
CA ASN A 492 19.17 -9.78 -9.22
C ASN A 492 19.69 -8.34 -9.35
N PRO A 493 19.54 -7.70 -10.53
CA PRO A 493 19.99 -6.31 -10.74
C PRO A 493 19.29 -5.30 -9.83
N TYR A 494 18.15 -5.66 -9.25
CA TYR A 494 17.38 -4.82 -8.33
C TYR A 494 17.46 -5.30 -6.88
N TYR A 495 18.34 -6.26 -6.54
CA TYR A 495 18.68 -6.50 -5.14
C TYR A 495 19.71 -5.48 -4.67
N LEU A 496 19.22 -4.44 -3.98
CA LEU A 496 20.00 -3.29 -3.58
C LEU A 496 20.52 -3.46 -2.16
N LYS A 497 21.81 -3.17 -1.96
CA LYS A 497 22.47 -3.25 -0.65
C LYS A 497 23.24 -1.96 -0.37
N GLY A 498 22.91 -1.31 0.73
CA GLY A 498 23.60 -0.12 1.21
C GLY A 498 24.04 -0.26 2.66
N SER A 499 24.57 0.83 3.23
CA SER A 499 25.09 0.84 4.59
C SER A 499 24.03 0.76 5.69
N HIS A 500 22.77 1.04 5.36
CA HIS A 500 21.68 1.14 6.34
C HIS A 500 20.47 0.24 6.04
N PHE A 501 20.28 -0.17 4.78
CA PHE A 501 19.16 -1.01 4.38
C PHE A 501 19.56 -1.89 3.19
N GLU A 502 18.87 -3.01 3.00
CA GLU A 502 18.99 -3.87 1.83
C GLU A 502 17.63 -4.47 1.50
N GLY A 503 17.38 -4.77 0.24
CA GLY A 503 16.12 -5.35 -0.22
C GLY A 503 15.99 -5.33 -1.72
N ILE A 504 14.86 -5.83 -2.23
CA ILE A 504 14.53 -5.73 -3.64
C ILE A 504 13.94 -4.34 -3.90
N GLY A 505 14.43 -3.70 -4.96
CA GLY A 505 13.93 -2.46 -5.52
C GLY A 505 13.11 -2.71 -6.78
N GLY A 506 13.33 -1.85 -7.77
CA GLY A 506 12.74 -1.96 -9.09
C GLY A 506 13.21 -0.80 -9.97
N PRO A 507 12.89 -0.80 -11.28
CA PRO A 507 13.22 0.31 -12.14
C PRO A 507 12.40 1.59 -11.83
N HIS A 508 11.25 1.46 -11.13
CA HIS A 508 10.31 2.55 -10.85
C HIS A 508 10.95 3.80 -10.24
N VAL A 509 11.69 3.62 -9.13
CA VAL A 509 12.32 4.74 -8.39
C VAL A 509 13.83 4.81 -8.65
N GLY A 510 14.44 3.71 -9.07
CA GLY A 510 15.84 3.61 -9.47
C GLY A 510 16.76 2.88 -8.49
N LEU A 511 18.05 2.85 -8.81
CA LEU A 511 19.03 1.88 -8.30
C LEU A 511 19.55 2.11 -6.87
N ARG A 512 18.88 2.95 -6.08
CA ARG A 512 19.23 3.21 -4.67
C ARG A 512 18.07 2.97 -3.71
N ASN A 513 16.87 2.72 -4.22
CA ASN A 513 15.66 2.68 -3.44
C ASN A 513 15.11 1.25 -3.41
N ALA A 514 15.21 0.61 -2.24
CA ALA A 514 14.62 -0.70 -1.99
C ALA A 514 13.27 -0.54 -1.29
N TRP A 515 12.36 -1.47 -1.52
CA TRP A 515 11.00 -1.39 -0.96
C TRP A 515 10.91 -2.21 0.33
N PRO A 516 10.38 -1.64 1.42
CA PRO A 516 10.09 -2.39 2.65
C PRO A 516 9.24 -3.64 2.38
N MET A 517 8.32 -3.57 1.41
CA MET A 517 7.48 -4.69 0.99
C MET A 517 8.26 -5.96 0.62
N SER A 518 9.45 -5.83 0.03
CA SER A 518 10.29 -6.99 -0.28
C SER A 518 10.80 -7.72 0.97
N LEU A 519 11.05 -7.00 2.07
CA LEU A 519 11.47 -7.60 3.35
C LEU A 519 10.28 -8.24 4.07
N LEU A 520 9.10 -7.65 3.97
CA LEU A 520 7.86 -8.24 4.49
C LEU A 520 7.61 -9.61 3.87
N LEU A 521 7.76 -9.71 2.55
CA LEU A 521 7.69 -11.00 1.88
C LEU A 521 8.84 -11.93 2.25
N ARG A 522 10.07 -11.42 2.35
CA ARG A 522 11.21 -12.21 2.78
C ARG A 522 10.94 -12.89 4.12
N ILE A 523 10.28 -12.20 5.06
CA ILE A 523 9.84 -12.73 6.36
C ILE A 523 8.78 -13.83 6.18
N ARG A 524 7.69 -13.55 5.47
CA ARG A 524 6.57 -14.50 5.30
C ARG A 524 6.93 -15.75 4.50
N THR A 525 8.06 -15.72 3.79
CA THR A 525 8.56 -16.83 2.97
C THR A 525 9.89 -17.40 3.50
N SER A 526 10.11 -17.27 4.82
CA SER A 526 11.27 -17.85 5.51
C SER A 526 10.86 -18.59 6.78
N ASP A 527 11.63 -19.63 7.10
CA ASP A 527 11.62 -20.31 8.40
C ASP A 527 12.92 -20.12 9.19
N ASN A 528 13.85 -19.29 8.68
CA ASN A 528 15.08 -18.95 9.36
C ASN A 528 14.85 -17.75 10.30
N ASP A 529 14.90 -18.00 11.60
CA ASP A 529 14.60 -16.99 12.63
C ASP A 529 15.54 -15.78 12.58
N ASP A 530 16.84 -16.00 12.30
CA ASP A 530 17.82 -14.90 12.18
C ASP A 530 17.52 -14.01 10.97
N GLU A 531 17.13 -14.61 9.83
CA GLU A 531 16.70 -13.88 8.64
C GLU A 531 15.45 -13.05 8.93
N ILE A 532 14.46 -13.65 9.59
CA ILE A 532 13.20 -13.01 9.98
C ILE A 532 13.47 -11.80 10.88
N LEU A 533 14.22 -11.99 11.97
CA LEU A 533 14.51 -10.94 12.94
C LEU A 533 15.35 -9.81 12.32
N SER A 534 16.31 -10.15 11.46
CA SER A 534 17.12 -9.15 10.75
C SER A 534 16.28 -8.32 9.77
N ALA A 535 15.38 -8.96 9.01
CA ALA A 535 14.48 -8.27 8.10
C ALA A 535 13.48 -7.39 8.87
N LEU A 536 12.87 -7.91 9.95
CA LEU A 536 11.91 -7.16 10.77
C LEU A 536 12.56 -5.93 11.40
N LYS A 537 13.77 -6.07 11.96
CA LYS A 537 14.56 -4.94 12.48
C LYS A 537 14.85 -3.91 11.40
N SER A 538 15.22 -4.35 10.20
CA SER A 538 15.48 -3.45 9.07
C SER A 538 14.23 -2.66 8.69
N VAL A 539 13.05 -3.31 8.62
CA VAL A 539 11.77 -2.64 8.39
C VAL A 539 11.47 -1.61 9.48
N LEU A 540 11.54 -2.01 10.76
CA LEU A 540 11.22 -1.15 11.90
C LEU A 540 12.09 0.11 11.97
N THR A 541 13.37 -0.01 11.61
CA THR A 541 14.31 1.12 11.60
C THR A 541 14.24 1.99 10.34
N SER A 542 13.46 1.60 9.32
CA SER A 542 13.41 2.28 8.02
C SER A 542 12.27 3.30 7.86
N THR A 543 11.43 3.48 8.89
CA THR A 543 10.22 4.34 8.84
C THR A 543 10.50 5.85 8.85
N GLY A 544 11.77 6.27 8.71
CA GLY A 544 12.16 7.69 8.80
C GLY A 544 11.78 8.40 10.11
N GLY A 545 11.56 7.64 11.19
CA GLY A 545 11.05 8.17 12.47
C GLY A 545 9.58 8.61 12.46
N LEU A 546 8.83 8.30 11.39
CA LEU A 546 7.41 8.62 11.23
C LEU A 546 6.47 7.52 11.71
N GLY A 547 6.91 6.28 11.90
CA GLY A 547 6.02 5.22 12.39
C GLY A 547 4.93 4.79 11.40
N LEU A 548 5.22 4.89 10.10
CA LEU A 548 4.46 4.33 8.98
C LEU A 548 5.45 3.71 7.98
N LEU A 549 4.96 2.82 7.12
CA LEU A 549 5.76 2.23 6.05
C LEU A 549 5.74 3.13 4.81
N HIS A 550 6.90 3.20 4.15
CA HIS A 550 7.11 3.94 2.91
C HIS A 550 7.05 3.02 1.70
N GLU A 551 6.88 3.61 0.52
CA GLU A 551 7.00 2.88 -0.74
C GLU A 551 8.43 2.37 -0.94
N THR A 552 9.40 3.27 -0.86
CA THR A 552 10.83 2.92 -0.96
C THR A 552 11.69 3.65 0.05
N VAL A 553 12.86 3.10 0.34
CA VAL A 553 13.88 3.69 1.22
C VAL A 553 15.24 3.67 0.53
N ASP A 554 15.96 4.80 0.58
CA ASP A 554 17.34 4.88 0.08
C ASP A 554 18.24 4.02 0.97
N VAL A 555 18.84 2.99 0.37
CA VAL A 555 19.65 1.97 1.05
C VAL A 555 20.85 2.53 1.81
N THR A 556 21.26 3.76 1.51
CA THR A 556 22.40 4.44 2.11
C THR A 556 22.03 5.40 3.24
N THR A 557 20.75 5.65 3.52
CA THR A 557 20.34 6.69 4.49
C THR A 557 19.46 6.21 5.64
N GLY A 558 19.00 4.95 5.64
CA GLY A 558 18.29 4.35 6.77
C GLY A 558 16.98 5.07 7.13
N GLY A 559 16.16 5.39 6.12
CA GLY A 559 14.92 6.15 6.31
C GLY A 559 15.07 7.67 6.28
N GLY A 560 16.29 8.20 6.11
CA GLY A 560 16.50 9.64 5.89
C GLY A 560 16.02 10.15 4.53
N ARG A 561 15.87 9.25 3.55
CA ARG A 561 15.29 9.50 2.22
C ARG A 561 14.42 8.31 1.83
N TYR A 562 13.18 8.61 1.43
CA TYR A 562 12.16 7.63 1.07
C TYR A 562 11.16 8.25 0.10
N THR A 563 10.32 7.41 -0.53
CA THR A 563 9.18 7.83 -1.34
C THR A 563 7.87 7.45 -0.67
N ARG A 564 6.82 8.26 -0.89
CA ARG A 564 5.47 8.17 -0.30
C ARG A 564 5.49 8.03 1.22
N GLN A 565 5.21 9.12 1.92
CA GLN A 565 5.15 9.17 3.38
C GLN A 565 4.14 8.17 3.96
N TRP A 566 3.05 7.94 3.23
CA TRP A 566 1.94 7.07 3.60
C TRP A 566 1.59 6.18 2.42
N PHE A 567 1.87 4.88 2.55
CA PHE A 567 1.49 3.87 1.56
C PHE A 567 0.66 2.77 2.21
N SER A 568 -0.66 2.87 2.05
CA SER A 568 -1.63 2.05 2.80
C SER A 568 -1.52 0.55 2.48
N TRP A 569 -1.19 0.20 1.24
CA TRP A 569 -0.90 -1.18 0.87
C TRP A 569 0.29 -1.74 1.67
N CYS A 570 1.44 -1.06 1.69
CA CYS A 570 2.60 -1.55 2.45
C CYS A 570 2.33 -1.64 3.97
N ASN A 571 1.51 -0.73 4.51
CA ASN A 571 1.05 -0.80 5.91
C ASN A 571 0.22 -2.07 6.18
N SER A 572 -0.68 -2.43 5.25
CA SER A 572 -1.50 -3.64 5.36
C SER A 572 -0.65 -4.91 5.24
N GLU A 573 0.33 -4.93 4.34
CA GLU A 573 1.30 -6.02 4.23
C GLU A 573 2.14 -6.18 5.50
N PHE A 574 2.46 -5.08 6.17
CA PHE A 574 3.14 -5.11 7.45
C PHE A 574 2.25 -5.74 8.52
N GLY A 575 1.00 -5.28 8.66
CA GLY A 575 0.03 -5.89 9.57
C GLY A 575 -0.13 -7.39 9.33
N LYS A 576 -0.25 -7.81 8.06
CA LYS A 576 -0.32 -9.23 7.66
C LYS A 576 0.91 -10.02 8.08
N THR A 577 2.10 -9.42 7.94
CA THR A 577 3.37 -10.06 8.33
C THR A 577 3.48 -10.24 9.84
N ILE A 578 3.04 -9.26 10.63
CA ILE A 578 3.07 -9.37 12.10
C ILE A 578 2.05 -10.41 12.59
N LEU A 579 0.86 -10.46 11.98
CA LEU A 579 -0.13 -11.49 12.29
C LEU A 579 0.33 -12.91 11.88
N ASP A 580 1.01 -13.05 10.74
CA ASP A 580 1.65 -14.33 10.34
C ASP A 580 2.68 -14.78 11.39
N LEU A 581 3.59 -13.90 11.80
CA LEU A 581 4.58 -14.22 12.82
C LEU A 581 3.93 -14.54 14.17
N ALA A 582 2.89 -13.79 14.56
CA ALA A 582 2.15 -14.03 15.79
C ALA A 582 1.50 -15.43 15.81
N ALA A 583 1.04 -15.93 14.67
CA ALA A 583 0.46 -17.25 14.55
C ALA A 583 1.54 -18.36 14.44
N ARG A 584 2.59 -18.14 13.65
CA ARG A 584 3.55 -19.19 13.26
C ARG A 584 4.80 -19.26 14.13
N LYS A 585 5.31 -18.10 14.57
CA LYS A 585 6.56 -17.93 15.33
C LYS A 585 6.42 -16.87 16.45
N PRO A 586 5.42 -17.01 17.34
CA PRO A 586 5.12 -16.02 18.39
C PRO A 586 6.31 -15.72 19.30
N GLU A 587 7.19 -16.69 19.53
CA GLU A 587 8.40 -16.56 20.36
C GLU A 587 9.38 -15.49 19.88
N LEU A 588 9.33 -15.12 18.59
CA LEU A 588 10.19 -14.11 18.00
C LEU A 588 9.75 -12.67 18.30
N ILE A 589 8.46 -12.45 18.57
CA ILE A 589 7.88 -11.10 18.67
C ILE A 589 7.12 -10.82 19.99
N PHE A 590 6.68 -11.86 20.71
CA PHE A 590 5.91 -11.71 21.94
C PHE A 590 6.76 -11.74 23.21
N LYS A 591 6.22 -11.11 24.26
CA LYS A 591 6.79 -11.11 25.62
C LYS A 591 6.89 -12.55 26.13
N LYS A 592 7.90 -12.81 26.96
CA LYS A 592 7.99 -14.07 27.71
C LYS A 592 6.70 -14.26 28.53
N GLY A 593 6.08 -15.43 28.40
CA GLY A 593 4.78 -15.74 29.04
C GLY A 593 3.55 -15.48 28.18
N HIS A 594 3.70 -14.87 26.99
CA HIS A 594 2.63 -14.65 26.01
C HIS A 594 2.99 -15.24 24.63
N GLN A 595 3.83 -16.28 24.60
CA GLN A 595 4.42 -16.85 23.37
C GLN A 595 3.56 -17.95 22.74
N GLU A 596 2.31 -18.09 23.15
CA GLU A 596 1.34 -18.95 22.47
C GLU A 596 0.96 -18.37 21.09
N PRO A 597 0.73 -19.23 20.08
CA PRO A 597 0.23 -18.81 18.78
C PRO A 597 -1.02 -17.92 18.87
N TYR A 598 -0.97 -16.75 18.24
CA TYR A 598 -2.12 -15.85 18.18
C TYR A 598 -3.12 -16.32 17.13
N VAL A 599 -4.36 -16.54 17.56
CA VAL A 599 -5.51 -16.78 16.68
C VAL A 599 -6.69 -16.00 17.24
N PHE A 600 -7.25 -15.10 16.43
CA PHE A 600 -8.44 -14.37 16.82
C PHE A 600 -9.67 -15.28 16.71
N ASN A 601 -10.40 -15.45 17.83
CA ASN A 601 -11.54 -16.39 17.93
C ASN A 601 -12.91 -15.71 18.11
N GLY A 602 -12.98 -14.36 18.12
CA GLY A 602 -14.23 -13.58 18.25
C GLY A 602 -14.33 -12.73 19.51
#